data_AF-A0A5J4RFW6-F1
#
_entry.id   AF-A0A5J4RFW6-F1
#
_cell.length_a   1.000
_cell.length_b   1.000
_cell.length_c   1.000
_cell.angle_alpha   90.00
_cell.angle_beta   90.00
_cell.angle_gamma   90.00
#
_symmetry.space_group_name_H-M   'P 1'
#
loop_
_entity.id
_entity.type
_entity.pdbx_description
1 polymer ?
#
loop_
_entity_poly.entity_id
_entity_poly.type
_entity_poly.pdbx_seq_one_letter_code
_entity_poly.pdbx_strand_id
1 'polypeptide(L)'
;MQYNEYINAESKFGTHQGVKGLEYERIIVLIDDEESRGFLFSYDKLFEIKPLSSSDEKNIQEGKETGIDRTKRLFYVACSRAKESLAIVSYTDDPEALKNNVIDFGWFSNDEVEVVS
;
A
#
# COMPACT_ATOMS: atom_id res chain seq x y z
N MET A 1 9.38 -24.71 -16.73
CA MET A 1 9.91 -23.59 -15.93
C MET A 1 8.72 -22.90 -15.27
N GLN A 2 8.84 -22.61 -13.99
CA GLN A 2 7.92 -23.01 -12.93
C GLN A 2 7.22 -21.77 -12.34
N TYR A 3 5.89 -21.69 -12.45
CA TYR A 3 5.05 -20.63 -11.86
C TYR A 3 4.05 -21.25 -10.86
N ASN A 4 4.45 -22.25 -10.08
CA ASN A 4 3.50 -22.90 -9.18
C ASN A 4 4.15 -23.59 -7.97
N GLU A 5 5.10 -22.93 -7.33
CA GLU A 5 5.39 -23.24 -5.93
C GLU A 5 4.39 -22.52 -5.04
N TYR A 6 3.20 -23.12 -5.02
CA TYR A 6 2.48 -23.49 -3.81
C TYR A 6 3.31 -23.25 -2.54
N ILE A 7 3.06 -22.11 -1.91
CA ILE A 7 2.43 -22.06 -0.58
C ILE A 7 2.92 -23.24 0.29
N ASN A 8 4.20 -23.19 0.65
CA ASN A 8 4.81 -24.10 1.60
C ASN A 8 4.17 -23.89 2.98
N ALA A 9 3.21 -24.74 3.28
CA ALA A 9 2.85 -25.09 4.64
C ALA A 9 3.95 -26.02 5.23
N GLU A 10 5.15 -25.46 5.43
CA GLU A 10 6.21 -25.79 6.40
C GLU A 10 7.32 -24.74 6.16
N SER A 11 7.73 -23.85 7.06
CA SER A 11 7.59 -23.80 8.52
C SER A 11 7.43 -22.35 8.98
N LYS A 12 6.29 -21.73 8.66
CA LYS A 12 5.88 -20.38 9.10
C LYS A 12 4.37 -20.13 8.96
N PHE A 13 3.57 -21.20 8.95
CA PHE A 13 2.11 -21.14 8.95
C PHE A 13 1.55 -22.22 9.88
N GLY A 14 0.85 -21.80 10.95
CA GLY A 14 0.19 -22.68 11.91
C GLY A 14 -1.30 -22.83 11.59
N THR A 15 -1.85 -24.02 11.81
CA THR A 15 -3.27 -24.33 11.57
C THR A 15 -4.16 -23.94 12.76
N HIS A 16 -5.16 -23.11 12.46
CA HIS A 16 -6.54 -23.04 12.99
C HIS A 16 -6.94 -23.31 14.46
N GLN A 17 -6.04 -23.15 15.45
CA GLN A 17 -6.45 -22.88 16.85
C GLN A 17 -5.58 -21.83 17.57
N GLY A 18 -4.74 -21.04 16.87
CA GLY A 18 -3.78 -20.15 17.54
C GLY A 18 -3.36 -18.85 16.84
N VAL A 19 -4.03 -18.40 15.77
CA VAL A 19 -3.60 -17.21 15.00
C VAL A 19 -4.53 -16.01 15.19
N LYS A 20 -4.59 -15.52 16.43
CA LYS A 20 -5.19 -14.22 16.75
C LYS A 20 -4.05 -13.27 17.15
N GLY A 21 -3.65 -12.37 16.25
CA GLY A 21 -2.62 -11.34 16.53
C GLY A 21 -1.23 -11.57 15.93
N LEU A 22 -1.12 -12.11 14.71
CA LEU A 22 0.17 -12.20 14.03
C LEU A 22 0.57 -10.81 13.51
N GLU A 23 1.58 -10.23 14.13
CA GLU A 23 2.34 -9.08 13.63
C GLU A 23 3.80 -9.51 13.49
N TYR A 24 4.45 -9.04 12.42
CA TYR A 24 5.77 -9.49 11.99
C TYR A 24 6.82 -8.49 12.45
N GLU A 25 8.02 -8.96 12.84
CA GLU A 25 9.10 -8.07 13.28
C GLU A 25 9.44 -7.02 12.21
N ARG A 26 9.51 -7.46 10.93
CA ARG A 26 9.84 -6.60 9.79
C ARG A 26 8.90 -6.87 8.63
N ILE A 27 8.44 -5.81 7.97
CA ILE A 27 7.56 -5.88 6.80
C ILE A 27 8.10 -5.00 5.68
N ILE A 28 7.95 -5.50 4.45
CA ILE A 28 8.10 -4.71 3.23
C ILE A 28 6.74 -4.64 2.55
N VAL A 29 6.28 -3.43 2.22
CA VAL A 29 5.08 -3.19 1.41
C VAL A 29 5.53 -2.83 0.00
N LEU A 30 5.14 -3.64 -0.98
CA LEU A 30 5.39 -3.39 -2.40
C LEU A 30 4.12 -2.82 -3.02
N ILE A 31 4.23 -1.66 -3.67
CA ILE A 31 3.14 -0.95 -4.32
C ILE A 31 3.42 -0.87 -5.81
N ASP A 32 2.49 -1.39 -6.60
CA ASP A 32 2.50 -1.36 -8.06
C ASP A 32 1.05 -1.18 -8.55
N ASP A 33 0.73 0.05 -8.96
CA ASP A 33 -0.59 0.43 -9.46
C ASP A 33 -0.82 -0.03 -10.92
N GLU A 34 0.23 -0.38 -11.69
CA GLU A 34 0.08 -0.84 -13.07
C GLU A 34 -0.29 -2.33 -13.15
N GLU A 35 0.30 -3.17 -12.29
CA GLU A 35 -0.01 -4.61 -12.28
C GLU A 35 -1.34 -4.94 -11.59
N SER A 36 -1.87 -4.02 -10.78
CA SER A 36 -3.13 -4.20 -10.07
C SER A 36 -4.34 -4.00 -11.01
N ARG A 37 -4.75 -5.08 -11.69
CA ARG A 37 -5.87 -5.13 -12.66
C ARG A 37 -7.28 -4.76 -12.14
N GLY A 38 -7.41 -4.13 -10.97
CA GLY A 38 -8.69 -3.82 -10.34
C GLY A 38 -8.87 -2.33 -10.05
N PHE A 39 -9.99 -1.75 -10.48
CA PHE A 39 -10.35 -0.34 -10.22
C PHE A 39 -10.75 -0.02 -8.76
N LEU A 40 -10.57 -0.98 -7.84
CA LEU A 40 -11.11 -0.88 -6.48
C LEU A 40 -10.22 -0.08 -5.52
N PHE A 41 -8.91 -0.14 -5.79
CA PHE A 41 -7.85 0.54 -5.05
C PHE A 41 -6.97 1.28 -6.06
N SER A 42 -6.35 2.37 -5.61
CA SER A 42 -5.33 3.09 -6.36
C SER A 42 -4.46 3.83 -5.37
N TYR A 43 -3.17 3.49 -5.34
CA TYR A 43 -2.17 4.18 -4.57
C TYR A 43 -1.73 5.47 -5.23
N ASP A 44 -1.75 5.57 -6.56
CA ASP A 44 -1.48 6.81 -7.28
C ASP A 44 -2.46 7.92 -6.88
N LYS A 45 -3.74 7.58 -6.70
CA LYS A 45 -4.72 8.54 -6.18
C LYS A 45 -4.54 8.84 -4.68
N LEU A 46 -4.09 7.85 -3.90
CA LEU A 46 -3.82 8.03 -2.47
C LEU A 46 -2.61 8.94 -2.23
N PHE A 47 -1.58 8.81 -3.06
CA PHE A 47 -0.36 9.61 -3.02
C PHE A 47 -0.46 10.90 -3.86
N GLU A 48 -1.65 11.20 -4.40
CA GLU A 48 -1.92 12.38 -5.25
C GLU A 48 -1.03 12.51 -6.49
N ILE A 49 -0.57 11.39 -7.04
CA ILE A 49 0.11 11.31 -8.35
C ILE A 49 -0.90 11.43 -9.49
N LYS A 50 -2.08 10.82 -9.30
CA LYS A 50 -3.19 10.91 -10.24
C LYS A 50 -4.35 11.69 -9.61
N PRO A 51 -5.00 12.58 -10.36
CA PRO A 51 -6.15 13.32 -9.86
C PRO A 51 -7.34 12.38 -9.61
N LEU A 52 -8.29 12.88 -8.81
CA LEU A 52 -9.56 12.20 -8.58
C LEU A 52 -10.33 12.06 -9.88
N SER A 53 -11.04 10.94 -10.06
CA SER A 53 -12.00 10.85 -11.16
C SER A 53 -13.31 11.53 -10.77
N SER A 54 -14.12 11.91 -11.75
CA SER A 54 -15.45 12.50 -11.53
C SER A 54 -16.35 11.65 -10.62
N SER A 55 -16.21 10.33 -10.68
CA SER A 55 -16.89 9.39 -9.79
C SER A 55 -16.42 9.50 -8.33
N ASP A 56 -15.13 9.72 -8.09
CA ASP A 56 -14.58 9.88 -6.75
C ASP A 56 -15.09 11.20 -6.15
N GLU A 57 -15.01 12.30 -6.90
CA GLU A 57 -15.53 13.60 -6.48
C GLU A 57 -17.01 13.55 -6.11
N LYS A 58 -17.83 12.90 -6.95
CA LYS A 58 -19.25 12.69 -6.67
C LYS A 58 -19.47 11.89 -5.39
N ASN A 59 -18.73 10.80 -5.20
CA ASN A 59 -18.84 9.99 -3.99
C ASN A 59 -18.46 10.78 -2.73
N ILE A 60 -17.40 11.60 -2.80
CA ILE A 60 -16.99 12.50 -1.69
C ILE A 60 -18.12 13.47 -1.35
N GLN A 61 -18.72 14.14 -2.35
CA GLN A 61 -19.81 15.09 -2.14
C GLN A 61 -21.06 14.43 -1.54
N GLU A 62 -21.34 13.18 -1.92
CA GLU A 62 -22.46 12.40 -1.41
C GLU A 62 -22.17 11.71 -0.06
N GLY A 63 -20.97 11.88 0.50
CA GLY A 63 -20.54 11.24 1.75
C GLY A 63 -20.42 9.72 1.65
N LYS A 64 -20.18 9.19 0.44
CA LYS A 64 -20.00 7.77 0.15
C LYS A 64 -18.54 7.38 0.19
N GLU A 65 -18.29 6.11 0.48
CA GLU A 65 -16.94 5.55 0.46
C GLU A 65 -16.33 5.58 -0.95
N THR A 66 -15.10 6.07 -1.04
CA THR A 66 -14.33 6.21 -2.30
C THR A 66 -13.30 5.10 -2.46
N GLY A 67 -12.69 5.02 -3.66
CA GLY A 67 -11.52 4.16 -3.87
C GLY A 67 -10.37 4.51 -2.93
N ILE A 68 -10.17 5.80 -2.67
CA ILE A 68 -9.11 6.32 -1.78
C ILE A 68 -9.31 5.85 -0.35
N ASP A 69 -10.54 5.90 0.16
CA ASP A 69 -10.85 5.43 1.52
C ASP A 69 -10.50 3.95 1.68
N ARG A 70 -10.81 3.14 0.65
CA ARG A 70 -10.46 1.73 0.61
C ARG A 70 -8.95 1.53 0.53
N THR A 71 -8.24 2.25 -0.34
CA THR A 71 -6.78 2.17 -0.45
C THR A 71 -6.10 2.57 0.84
N LYS A 72 -6.53 3.68 1.47
CA LYS A 72 -5.97 4.16 2.73
C LYS A 72 -6.12 3.14 3.85
N ARG A 73 -7.28 2.48 3.95
CA ARG A 73 -7.48 1.40 4.93
C ARG A 73 -6.60 0.18 4.63
N LEU A 74 -6.49 -0.21 3.37
CA LEU A 74 -5.61 -1.31 2.97
C LEU A 74 -4.15 -1.00 3.32
N PHE A 75 -3.68 0.20 2.98
CA PHE A 75 -2.33 0.67 3.26
C PHE A 75 -2.05 0.71 4.77
N TYR A 76 -2.98 1.27 5.55
CA TYR A 76 -2.89 1.28 7.01
C TYR A 76 -2.78 -0.13 7.57
N VAL A 77 -3.62 -1.06 7.11
CA VAL A 77 -3.58 -2.45 7.56
C VAL A 77 -2.25 -3.09 7.19
N ALA A 78 -1.72 -2.88 5.98
CA ALA A 78 -0.45 -3.44 5.55
C ALA A 78 0.72 -2.92 6.40
N CYS A 79 0.81 -1.60 6.59
CA CYS A 79 1.88 -0.95 7.33
C CYS A 79 1.83 -1.29 8.84
N SER A 80 0.64 -1.31 9.45
CA SER A 80 0.47 -1.54 10.89
C SER A 80 0.75 -2.97 11.35
N ARG A 81 1.05 -3.90 10.44
CA ARG A 81 1.51 -5.26 10.82
C ARG A 81 2.98 -5.33 11.20
N ALA A 82 3.76 -4.26 10.94
CA ALA A 82 5.16 -4.18 11.31
C ALA A 82 5.31 -3.85 12.80
N LYS A 83 6.09 -4.67 13.53
CA LYS A 83 6.40 -4.40 14.95
C LYS A 83 7.63 -3.53 15.15
N GLU A 84 8.66 -3.74 14.35
CA GLU A 84 9.95 -3.05 14.51
C GLU A 84 10.33 -2.23 13.29
N SER A 85 10.24 -2.81 12.09
CA SER A 85 10.71 -2.14 10.88
C SER A 85 9.72 -2.28 9.73
N LEU A 86 9.49 -1.17 9.04
CA LEU A 86 8.68 -1.07 7.83
C LEU A 86 9.54 -0.49 6.72
N ALA A 87 9.53 -1.14 5.56
CA ALA A 87 10.01 -0.54 4.32
C ALA A 87 8.85 -0.51 3.31
N ILE A 88 8.78 0.56 2.52
CA ILE A 88 7.77 0.72 1.48
C ILE A 88 8.51 0.95 0.17
N VAL A 89 8.18 0.17 -0.84
CA VAL A 89 8.75 0.29 -2.18
C VAL A 89 7.58 0.51 -3.12
N SER A 90 7.56 1.65 -3.79
CA SER A 90 6.50 2.03 -4.72
C SER A 90 7.07 2.22 -6.12
N TYR A 91 6.50 1.52 -7.09
CA TYR A 91 6.70 1.80 -8.51
C TYR A 91 5.71 2.89 -8.91
N THR A 92 6.18 3.91 -9.61
CA THR A 92 5.35 5.04 -10.06
C THR A 92 5.99 5.72 -11.26
N ASP A 93 5.16 6.33 -12.11
CA ASP A 93 5.60 7.11 -13.27
C ASP A 93 6.23 8.46 -12.87
N ASP A 94 5.95 8.95 -11.66
CA ASP A 94 6.48 10.22 -11.15
C ASP A 94 7.04 10.08 -9.72
N PRO A 95 8.27 9.52 -9.57
CA PRO A 95 8.88 9.26 -8.26
C PRO A 95 9.17 10.54 -7.46
N GLU A 96 9.49 11.64 -8.14
CA GLU A 96 9.77 12.92 -7.49
C GLU A 96 8.49 13.56 -6.94
N ALA A 97 7.37 13.53 -7.69
CA ALA A 97 6.09 13.98 -7.17
C ALA A 97 5.66 13.13 -5.96
N LEU A 98 5.83 11.80 -6.01
CA LEU A 98 5.51 10.93 -4.89
C LEU A 98 6.33 11.28 -3.65
N LYS A 99 7.65 11.43 -3.81
CA LYS A 99 8.54 11.84 -2.72
C LYS A 99 8.07 13.15 -2.10
N ASN A 100 7.80 14.18 -2.91
CA ASN A 100 7.36 15.47 -2.41
C ASN A 100 6.02 15.37 -1.68
N ASN A 101 5.04 14.68 -2.27
CA ASN A 101 3.71 14.52 -1.70
C ASN A 101 3.74 13.81 -0.33
N VAL A 102 4.47 12.71 -0.19
CA VAL A 102 4.52 11.98 1.09
C VAL A 102 5.27 12.74 2.20
N ILE A 103 6.19 13.64 1.82
CA ILE A 103 6.83 14.60 2.74
C ILE A 103 5.84 15.70 3.11
N ASP A 104 5.13 16.27 2.16
CA ASP A 104 4.13 17.33 2.37
C ASP A 104 2.94 16.86 3.20
N PHE A 105 2.55 15.59 3.06
CA PHE A 105 1.55 14.95 3.94
C PHE A 105 2.07 14.71 5.36
N GLY A 106 3.38 14.84 5.58
CA GLY A 106 4.05 14.54 6.85
C GLY A 106 4.09 13.05 7.18
N TRP A 107 4.06 12.17 6.17
CA TRP A 107 4.12 10.72 6.38
C TRP A 107 5.56 10.23 6.58
N PHE A 108 6.50 10.88 5.90
CA PHE A 108 7.93 10.60 5.98
C PHE A 108 8.73 11.89 6.01
N SER A 109 9.91 11.83 6.62
CA SER A 109 10.93 12.88 6.57
C SER A 109 11.72 12.77 5.26
N ASN A 110 12.39 13.85 4.83
CA ASN A 110 13.14 13.85 3.57
C ASN A 110 14.29 12.82 3.53
N ASP A 111 14.87 12.48 4.68
CA ASP A 111 15.90 11.44 4.84
C ASP A 111 15.35 10.01 4.89
N GLU A 112 14.03 9.84 5.02
CA GLU A 112 13.36 8.53 5.03
C GLU A 112 12.91 8.11 3.62
N VAL A 113 13.06 8.97 2.61
CA VAL A 113 12.60 8.73 1.22
C VAL A 113 13.74 8.85 0.21
N GLU A 114 14.03 7.75 -0.46
CA GLU A 114 15.03 7.66 -1.53
C GLU A 114 14.35 7.33 -2.87
N VAL A 115 14.66 8.12 -3.89
CA VAL A 115 14.27 7.83 -5.28
C VAL A 115 15.40 7.01 -5.91
N VAL A 116 15.07 5.82 -6.38
CA VAL A 116 16.02 4.91 -7.02
C VAL A 116 15.72 4.86 -8.51
N SER A 117 16.74 5.13 -9.34
CA SER A 117 16.68 5.18 -10.81
C SER A 117 17.44 4.03 -11.47
#